data_AF-A0A6L9PWX7-F1
#
_entry.id   AF-A0A6L9PWX7-F1
#
_cell.length_a   1.000
_cell.length_b   1.000
_cell.length_c   1.000
_cell.angle_alpha   90.00
_cell.angle_beta   90.00
_cell.angle_gamma   90.00
#
_symmetry.space_group_name_H-M   'P 1'
#
loop_
_entity.id
_entity.type
_entity.pdbx_description
1 polymer ?
#
loop_
_entity_poly.entity_id
_entity_poly.type
_entity_poly.pdbx_seq_one_letter_code
_entity_poly.pdbx_strand_id
1 'polypeptide(L)'
;MRAHIFLCMLAYYVEWHMREAWAPLMFADTDQQAKAARDPVAPATRSKAALAKVARHMLDDGTPVHSFSTLMAELATIVRNTCRTPNAGADAPTFEVLTTPNVQQQRALNLIQQIRL
;
A
#
# COMPACT_ATOMS: atom_id res chain seq x y z
N MET A 1 -3.64 -21.23 22.25
CA MET A 1 -2.55 -20.44 21.63
C MET A 1 -2.27 -20.82 20.15
N ARG A 2 -3.26 -21.29 19.35
CA ARG A 2 -3.08 -21.61 17.90
C ARG A 2 -3.72 -20.58 16.96
N ALA A 3 -4.77 -19.89 17.40
CA ALA A 3 -5.47 -18.87 16.62
C ALA A 3 -4.58 -17.66 16.24
N HIS A 4 -3.61 -17.29 17.09
CA HIS A 4 -2.69 -16.19 16.80
C HIS A 4 -1.79 -16.48 15.59
N ILE A 5 -1.22 -17.69 15.50
CA ILE A 5 -0.37 -18.09 14.36
C ILE A 5 -1.20 -18.06 13.07
N PHE A 6 -2.43 -18.58 13.11
CA PHE A 6 -3.33 -18.55 11.96
C PHE A 6 -3.61 -17.11 11.50
N LEU A 7 -3.92 -16.20 12.44
CA LEU A 7 -4.16 -14.79 12.12
C LEU A 7 -2.90 -14.12 11.54
N CYS A 8 -1.71 -14.40 12.08
CA CYS A 8 -0.45 -13.88 11.55
C CYS A 8 -0.19 -14.38 10.12
N MET A 9 -0.42 -15.67 9.84
CA MET A 9 -0.25 -16.22 8.49
C MET A 9 -1.21 -15.55 7.50
N LEU A 10 -2.46 -15.32 7.88
CA LEU A 10 -3.42 -14.58 7.04
C LEU A 10 -2.98 -13.13 6.82
N ALA A 11 -2.54 -12.44 7.87
CA ALA A 11 -2.06 -11.06 7.75
C ALA A 11 -0.86 -10.96 6.79
N TYR A 12 0.11 -11.88 6.91
CA TYR A 12 1.25 -11.93 6.00
C TYR A 12 0.84 -12.27 4.56
N TYR A 13 -0.15 -13.15 4.38
CA TYR A 13 -0.65 -13.48 3.06
C TYR A 13 -1.29 -12.26 2.38
N VAL A 14 -2.11 -11.51 3.12
CA VAL A 14 -2.71 -10.26 2.62
C VAL A 14 -1.62 -9.23 2.34
N GLU A 15 -0.68 -9.03 3.26
CA GLU A 15 0.43 -8.08 3.09
C GLU A 15 1.28 -8.42 1.85
N TRP A 16 1.54 -9.71 1.60
CA TRP A 16 2.28 -10.17 0.44
C TRP A 16 1.60 -9.75 -0.87
N HIS A 17 0.29 -10.00 -1.00
CA HIS A 17 -0.50 -9.59 -2.16
C HIS A 17 -0.54 -8.07 -2.32
N MET A 18 -0.69 -7.33 -1.22
CA MET A 18 -0.66 -5.87 -1.25
C MET A 18 0.70 -5.34 -1.73
N ARG A 19 1.81 -5.92 -1.25
CA ARG A 19 3.17 -5.55 -1.68
C ARG A 19 3.41 -5.84 -3.15
N GLU A 20 2.85 -6.93 -3.68
CA GLU A 20 2.93 -7.24 -5.10
C GLU A 20 2.18 -6.21 -5.95
N ALA A 21 0.93 -5.90 -5.59
CA ALA A 21 0.13 -4.87 -6.26
C ALA A 21 0.77 -3.48 -6.18
N TRP A 22 1.37 -3.14 -5.04
CA TRP A 22 2.03 -1.85 -4.81
C TRP A 22 3.49 -1.78 -5.23
N ALA A 23 4.05 -2.82 -5.86
CA ALA A 23 5.42 -2.78 -6.37
C ALA A 23 5.76 -1.53 -7.20
N PRO A 24 4.83 -0.96 -8.02
CA PRO A 24 5.08 0.30 -8.72
C PRO A 24 5.34 1.50 -7.80
N LEU A 25 4.74 1.54 -6.61
CA LEU A 25 4.82 2.65 -5.65
C LEU A 25 5.93 2.48 -4.61
N MET A 26 6.45 1.27 -4.47
CA MET A 26 7.35 0.90 -3.40
C MET A 26 8.80 0.73 -3.86
N PHE A 27 9.72 0.60 -2.89
CA PHE A 27 11.07 0.08 -3.09
C PHE A 27 11.04 -1.43 -3.41
N ALA A 28 10.40 -1.75 -4.53
CA ALA A 28 10.22 -3.09 -5.04
C ALA A 28 10.50 -3.10 -6.54
N ASP A 29 11.04 -4.23 -6.98
CA ASP A 29 11.26 -4.47 -8.40
C ASP A 29 9.92 -4.77 -9.09
N THR A 30 9.66 -4.08 -10.19
CA THR A 30 8.44 -4.25 -10.99
C THR A 30 8.61 -5.28 -12.11
N ASP A 31 9.84 -5.73 -12.39
CA ASP A 31 10.11 -6.78 -13.38
C ASP A 31 9.82 -8.17 -12.81
N GLN A 32 8.54 -8.47 -12.65
CA GLN A 32 8.07 -9.75 -12.11
C GLN A 32 8.31 -10.90 -13.11
N GLN A 33 8.22 -10.63 -14.42
CA GLN A 33 8.45 -11.62 -15.47
C GLN A 33 9.87 -12.16 -15.43
N ALA A 34 10.87 -11.32 -15.15
CA ALA A 34 12.24 -11.78 -14.99
C ALA A 34 12.43 -12.80 -13.86
N LYS A 35 11.54 -12.83 -12.84
CA LYS A 35 11.61 -13.83 -11.77
C LYS A 35 11.26 -15.24 -12.26
N ALA A 36 10.36 -15.37 -13.24
CA ALA A 36 9.90 -16.66 -13.74
C ALA A 36 10.97 -17.42 -14.52
N ALA A 37 11.89 -16.71 -15.18
CA ALA A 37 12.94 -17.29 -16.02
C ALA A 37 14.33 -17.31 -15.37
N ARG A 38 14.44 -16.84 -14.12
CA ARG A 38 15.72 -16.76 -13.41
C ARG A 38 16.13 -18.13 -12.87
N ASP A 39 17.43 -18.41 -12.89
CA ASP A 39 18.02 -19.49 -12.10
C ASP A 39 17.63 -19.34 -10.61
N PRO A 40 16.94 -20.35 -10.01
CA PRO A 40 16.43 -20.28 -8.65
C PRO A 40 17.52 -20.28 -7.57
N VAL A 41 18.74 -20.76 -7.89
CA VAL A 41 19.86 -20.83 -6.93
C VAL A 41 20.91 -19.75 -7.16
N ALA A 42 20.88 -19.04 -8.29
CA ALA A 42 21.75 -17.91 -8.54
C ALA A 42 21.35 -16.67 -7.71
N PRO A 43 22.31 -15.85 -7.22
CA PRO A 43 22.03 -14.65 -6.44
C PRO A 43 21.07 -13.70 -7.15
N ALA A 44 20.17 -13.04 -6.42
CA ALA A 44 19.18 -12.10 -6.96
C ALA A 44 19.81 -10.84 -7.60
N THR A 45 19.31 -10.43 -8.76
CA THR A 45 19.74 -9.27 -9.55
C THR A 45 18.55 -8.35 -9.69
N ARG A 46 18.74 -7.09 -9.30
CA ARG A 46 17.74 -6.03 -9.37
C ARG A 46 17.70 -5.46 -10.78
N SER A 47 16.51 -5.11 -11.26
CA SER A 47 16.32 -4.44 -12.54
C SER A 47 16.89 -3.01 -12.52
N LYS A 48 17.09 -2.44 -13.71
CA LYS A 48 17.51 -1.04 -13.87
C LYS A 48 16.51 -0.07 -13.24
N ALA A 49 15.21 -0.36 -13.36
CA ALA A 49 14.15 0.45 -12.78
C ALA A 49 14.20 0.42 -11.24
N ALA A 50 14.41 -0.76 -10.65
CA ALA A 50 14.56 -0.89 -9.20
C ALA A 50 15.79 -0.11 -8.68
N LEU A 51 16.92 -0.20 -9.38
CA LEU A 51 18.12 0.57 -9.03
C LEU A 51 17.90 2.08 -9.16
N ALA A 52 17.16 2.54 -10.18
CA ALA A 52 16.82 3.94 -10.34
C ALA A 52 15.94 4.46 -9.18
N LYS A 53 14.91 3.70 -8.76
CA LYS A 53 14.08 4.03 -7.59
C LYS A 53 14.93 4.16 -6.33
N VAL A 54 15.85 3.21 -6.10
CA VAL A 54 16.76 3.23 -4.94
C VAL A 54 17.72 4.41 -5.00
N ALA A 55 18.22 4.80 -6.17
CA ALA A 55 19.13 5.94 -6.27
C ALA A 55 18.41 7.29 -6.07
N ARG A 56 17.19 7.42 -6.57
CA ARG A 56 16.44 8.70 -6.56
C ARG A 56 15.55 8.89 -5.35
N HIS A 57 15.08 7.80 -4.74
CA HIS A 57 13.98 7.78 -3.76
C HIS A 57 12.69 8.43 -4.27
N MET A 58 12.57 8.61 -5.58
CA MET A 58 11.46 9.26 -6.26
C MET A 58 11.01 8.38 -7.43
N LEU A 59 9.71 8.35 -7.68
CA LEU A 59 9.09 7.79 -8.86
C LEU A 59 9.27 8.75 -10.04
N ASP A 60 9.02 8.26 -11.26
CA ASP A 60 9.19 9.05 -12.49
C ASP A 60 8.22 10.23 -12.59
N ASP A 61 7.12 10.20 -11.84
CA ASP A 61 6.15 11.31 -11.71
C ASP A 61 6.55 12.35 -10.65
N GLY A 62 7.73 12.21 -10.03
CA GLY A 62 8.23 13.13 -9.00
C GLY A 62 7.62 12.92 -7.62
N THR A 63 6.88 11.84 -7.39
CA THR A 63 6.38 11.47 -6.04
C THR A 63 7.38 10.58 -5.29
N PRO A 64 7.41 10.59 -3.95
CA PRO A 64 8.35 9.77 -3.19
C PRO A 64 8.07 8.27 -3.35
N VAL A 65 9.13 7.47 -3.36
CA VAL A 65 9.01 6.00 -3.27
C VAL A 65 8.74 5.59 -1.83
N HIS A 66 7.84 4.64 -1.61
CA HIS A 66 7.42 4.24 -0.28
C HIS A 66 8.03 2.91 0.21
N SER A 67 8.25 2.80 1.52
CA SER A 67 8.18 1.51 2.22
C SER A 67 6.72 1.15 2.49
N PHE A 68 6.44 -0.11 2.87
CA PHE A 68 5.07 -0.52 3.21
C PHE A 68 4.50 0.32 4.36
N SER A 69 5.30 0.55 5.41
CA SER A 69 4.87 1.36 6.56
C SER A 69 4.58 2.80 6.18
N THR A 70 5.40 3.42 5.31
CA THR A 70 5.14 4.80 4.86
C THR A 70 3.92 4.90 3.94
N LEU A 71 3.66 3.90 3.09
CA LEU A 71 2.45 3.88 2.26
C LEU A 71 1.20 3.65 3.10
N MET A 72 1.28 2.77 4.10
CA MET A 72 0.19 2.58 5.08
C MET A 72 -0.06 3.85 5.89
N ALA A 73 0.98 4.60 6.27
CA ALA A 73 0.83 5.88 6.96
C ALA A 73 0.16 6.94 6.07
N GLU A 74 0.52 6.99 4.78
CA GLU A 74 -0.14 7.86 3.80
C GLU A 74 -1.62 7.50 3.64
N LEU A 75 -1.95 6.20 3.56
CA LEU A 75 -3.34 5.75 3.43
C LEU A 75 -4.14 5.89 4.72
N ALA A 76 -3.49 5.87 5.89
CA ALA A 76 -4.15 6.02 7.18
C ALA A 76 -4.81 7.39 7.39
N THR A 77 -4.52 8.38 6.53
CA THR A 77 -5.22 9.67 6.56
C THR A 77 -6.62 9.60 5.92
N ILE A 78 -6.95 8.50 5.23
CA ILE A 78 -8.31 8.23 4.75
C ILE A 78 -9.11 7.64 5.90
N VAL A 79 -10.08 8.41 6.38
CA VAL A 79 -10.88 8.04 7.55
C VAL A 79 -12.37 8.29 7.29
N ARG A 80 -13.21 7.54 8.01
CA ARG A 80 -14.64 7.84 8.15
C ARG A 80 -14.85 8.52 9.49
N ASN A 81 -15.07 9.83 9.46
CA ASN A 81 -15.26 10.64 10.65
C ASN A 81 -16.74 10.77 10.97
N THR A 82 -17.12 10.45 12.22
CA THR A 82 -18.45 10.76 12.75
C THR A 82 -18.43 12.16 13.34
N CYS A 83 -19.08 13.10 12.67
CA CYS A 83 -19.10 14.51 13.03
C CYS A 83 -20.40 14.87 13.76
N ARG A 84 -20.30 15.89 14.64
CA ARG A 84 -21.43 16.58 15.26
C ARG A 84 -21.28 18.07 14.99
N THR A 85 -22.40 18.76 14.80
CA THR A 85 -22.42 20.22 14.66
C THR A 85 -21.90 20.90 15.94
N PRO A 86 -20.99 21.88 15.83
CA PRO A 86 -20.50 22.61 16.99
C PRO A 86 -21.65 23.25 17.78
N ASN A 87 -21.55 23.25 19.11
CA ASN A 87 -22.56 23.78 20.04
C ASN A 87 -23.94 23.10 19.98
N ALA A 88 -24.07 21.96 19.32
CA ALA A 88 -25.31 21.20 19.31
C ALA A 88 -25.49 20.42 20.63
N GLY A 89 -26.73 20.35 21.11
CA GLY A 89 -27.08 19.67 22.37
C GLY A 89 -26.72 18.18 22.40
N ALA A 90 -26.81 17.57 23.58
CA ALA A 90 -26.42 16.18 23.82
C ALA A 90 -27.14 15.16 22.91
N ASP A 91 -28.35 15.49 22.43
CA ASP A 91 -29.19 14.62 21.59
C ASP A 91 -29.13 14.99 20.10
N ALA A 92 -28.24 15.92 19.71
CA ALA A 92 -28.14 16.33 18.32
C ALA A 92 -27.63 15.19 17.41
N PRO A 93 -28.19 15.05 16.20
CA PRO A 93 -27.81 14.00 15.26
C PRO A 93 -26.35 14.14 14.83
N THR A 94 -25.73 13.00 14.53
CA THR A 94 -24.40 12.92 13.92
C THR A 94 -24.50 12.63 12.43
N PHE A 95 -23.42 12.88 11.71
CA PHE A 95 -23.29 12.51 10.30
C PHE A 95 -21.88 12.00 10.02
N GLU A 96 -21.72 11.18 8.98
CA GLU A 96 -20.41 10.66 8.58
C GLU A 96 -19.81 11.49 7.44
N VAL A 97 -18.50 11.74 7.53
CA VAL A 97 -17.70 12.36 6.47
C VAL A 97 -16.55 11.43 6.12
N LEU A 98 -16.42 11.07 4.84
CA LEU A 98 -15.32 10.29 4.32
C LEU A 98 -14.26 11.20 3.69
N THR A 99 -12.99 11.02 4.04
CA THR A 99 -11.88 11.73 3.39
C THR A 99 -11.85 11.42 1.89
N THR A 100 -11.81 12.45 1.04
CA THR A 100 -11.54 12.28 -0.39
C THR A 100 -10.05 11.96 -0.60
N PRO A 101 -9.70 10.81 -1.21
CA PRO A 101 -8.29 10.46 -1.43
C PRO A 101 -7.58 11.45 -2.36
N ASN A 102 -6.32 11.75 -2.08
CA ASN A 102 -5.45 12.45 -3.02
C ASN A 102 -5.05 11.53 -4.20
N VAL A 103 -4.36 12.07 -5.21
CA VAL A 103 -3.98 11.31 -6.42
C VAL A 103 -3.12 10.08 -6.10
N GLN A 104 -2.17 10.17 -5.16
CA GLN A 104 -1.30 9.07 -4.78
C GLN A 104 -2.08 7.97 -4.03
N GLN A 105 -2.92 8.38 -3.09
CA GLN A 105 -3.78 7.48 -2.33
C GLN A 105 -4.76 6.76 -3.26
N GLN A 106 -5.40 7.49 -4.19
CA GLN A 106 -6.30 6.88 -5.18
C GLN A 106 -5.57 5.87 -6.06
N ARG A 107 -4.34 6.19 -6.52
CA ARG A 107 -3.52 5.25 -7.28
C ARG A 107 -3.21 3.99 -6.47
N ALA A 108 -2.86 4.12 -5.19
CA ALA A 108 -2.64 2.97 -4.32
C ALA A 108 -3.91 2.13 -4.17
N LEU A 109 -5.08 2.73 -3.94
CA LEU A 109 -6.37 2.04 -3.86
C LEU A 109 -6.73 1.30 -5.16
N ASN A 110 -6.51 1.93 -6.31
CA ASN A 110 -6.76 1.32 -7.62
C ASN A 110 -5.88 0.08 -7.86
N LEU A 111 -4.64 0.07 -7.39
CA LEU A 111 -3.74 -1.08 -7.52
C LEU A 111 -4.21 -2.29 -6.69
N ILE A 112 -4.64 -2.06 -5.44
CA ILE A 112 -5.15 -3.16 -4.58
C ILE A 112 -6.44 -3.77 -5.12
N GLN A 113 -7.29 -2.97 -5.78
CA GLN A 113 -8.51 -3.45 -6.43
C GLN A 113 -8.24 -4.42 -7.60
N GLN A 114 -7.01 -4.48 -8.11
CA GLN A 114 -6.62 -5.38 -9.19
C GLN A 114 -6.16 -6.76 -8.70
N ILE A 115 -6.02 -6.95 -7.37
CA ILE A 115 -5.64 -8.25 -6.80
C ILE A 115 -6.71 -9.28 -7.14
N ARG A 116 -6.27 -10.40 -7.72
CA ARG A 116 -7.11 -11.58 -7.99
C ARG A 116 -6.56 -12.74 -7.16
N LEU A 117 -7.45 -13.34 -6.37
CA LEU A 117 -7.15 -14.51 -5.52
C LEU A 117 -7.54 -15.80 -6.23
#